data_AF-A0AAU9T6I3-F1
#
_entry.id   AF-A0AAU9T6I3-F1
#
_cell.length_a   1.000
_cell.length_b   1.000
_cell.length_c   1.000
_cell.angle_alpha   90.00
_cell.angle_beta   90.00
_cell.angle_gamma   90.00
#
_symmetry.space_group_name_H-M   'P 1'
#
loop_
_entity.id
_entity.type
_entity.pdbx_description
1 polymer ?
#
loop_
_entity_poly.entity_id
_entity_poly.type
_entity_poly.pdbx_seq_one_letter_code
_entity_poly.pdbx_strand_id
1 'polypeptide(L)'
;MSSDGESGPMTVDDGSDSEAEVEDDVADPHEEMLDNTADAAIVQERFFAMWNAFVKKKWDFGDDDIPWACEEFSKVHKKAFHRCSELYFWWKTLMVKLLNYGLLSPDTMTKCNAMIQDGMDDPVNISSSNSIDKDVGDDGSNSKVM
;
A
#
# COMPACT_ATOMS: atom_id res chain seq x y z
N MET A 1 -4.46 -70.23 -27.31
CA MET A 1 -5.92 -70.42 -27.39
C MET A 1 -6.50 -69.83 -26.11
N SER A 2 -7.47 -68.94 -26.29
CA SER A 2 -8.09 -68.02 -25.33
C SER A 2 -8.73 -68.69 -24.12
N SER A 3 -8.82 -67.94 -23.01
CA SER A 3 -10.08 -67.46 -22.40
C SER A 3 -9.75 -66.56 -21.19
N ASP A 4 -10.03 -65.25 -21.24
CA ASP A 4 -11.29 -64.56 -20.91
C ASP A 4 -11.41 -64.22 -19.42
N GLY A 5 -11.61 -62.93 -19.11
CA GLY A 5 -11.76 -62.41 -17.76
C GLY A 5 -11.73 -60.88 -17.71
N GLU A 6 -12.82 -60.27 -18.20
CA GLU A 6 -13.14 -58.84 -18.19
C GLU A 6 -13.11 -58.22 -16.77
N SER A 7 -12.53 -57.02 -16.63
CA SER A 7 -12.85 -56.10 -15.54
C SER A 7 -12.68 -54.67 -16.05
N GLY A 8 -13.77 -53.90 -16.03
CA GLY A 8 -14.00 -52.67 -16.77
C GLY A 8 -13.16 -51.43 -16.38
N PRO A 9 -13.45 -50.27 -16.99
CA PRO A 9 -12.71 -49.04 -16.75
C PRO A 9 -12.99 -48.49 -15.36
N MET A 10 -11.94 -48.18 -14.61
CA MET A 10 -12.06 -47.48 -13.33
C MET A 10 -12.24 -45.99 -13.62
N THR A 11 -13.50 -45.55 -13.70
CA THR A 11 -13.89 -44.15 -13.55
C THR A 11 -14.57 -43.99 -12.20
N VAL A 12 -14.00 -43.17 -11.32
CA VAL A 12 -14.63 -42.25 -10.33
C VAL A 12 -13.45 -41.64 -9.55
N ASP A 13 -13.15 -40.36 -9.71
CA ASP A 13 -13.87 -39.17 -9.24
C ASP A 13 -13.39 -38.74 -7.85
N ASP A 14 -12.96 -37.48 -7.84
CA ASP A 14 -12.99 -36.52 -6.74
C ASP A 14 -12.14 -36.75 -5.49
N GLY A 15 -11.43 -35.68 -5.13
CA GLY A 15 -11.17 -35.37 -3.75
C GLY A 15 -9.70 -35.16 -3.41
N SER A 16 -9.39 -33.90 -3.10
CA SER A 16 -8.27 -33.45 -2.29
C SER A 16 -6.98 -33.20 -3.09
N ASP A 17 -6.84 -32.03 -3.69
CA ASP A 17 -6.68 -30.76 -2.97
C ASP A 17 -5.57 -30.90 -1.93
N SER A 18 -4.35 -30.69 -2.39
CA SER A 18 -3.25 -30.24 -1.56
C SER A 18 -2.46 -29.27 -2.41
N GLU A 19 -3.18 -28.26 -2.92
CA GLU A 19 -2.60 -26.94 -3.02
C GLU A 19 -2.22 -26.60 -1.58
N ALA A 20 -1.01 -26.98 -1.18
CA ALA A 20 -0.37 -26.36 -0.05
C ALA A 20 0.02 -24.95 -0.52
N GLU A 21 -1.00 -24.14 -0.78
CA GLU A 21 -0.99 -22.71 -0.52
C GLU A 21 -0.74 -22.64 0.98
N VAL A 22 0.52 -22.81 1.36
CA VAL A 22 0.98 -22.25 2.62
C VAL A 22 0.71 -20.78 2.46
N GLU A 23 -0.45 -20.36 2.96
CA GLU A 23 -0.62 -19.06 3.57
C GLU A 23 0.54 -18.94 4.56
N ASP A 24 1.68 -18.50 4.05
CA ASP A 24 2.65 -17.81 4.88
C ASP A 24 2.00 -16.45 5.16
N ASP A 25 1.02 -16.50 6.06
CA ASP A 25 0.73 -15.47 7.04
C ASP A 25 2.01 -15.24 7.86
N VAL A 26 3.07 -14.80 7.19
CA VAL A 26 4.13 -14.04 7.82
C VAL A 26 3.54 -12.66 7.94
N ALA A 27 2.98 -12.44 9.13
CA ALA A 27 2.81 -11.16 9.80
C ALA A 27 3.33 -10.01 8.95
N ASP A 28 2.44 -9.10 8.51
CA ASP A 28 2.79 -7.78 8.00
C ASP A 28 3.96 -7.23 8.84
N PRO A 29 5.23 -7.35 8.38
CA PRO A 29 6.38 -6.96 9.18
C PRO A 29 6.60 -5.44 9.05
N HIS A 30 5.58 -4.75 8.54
CA HIS A 30 5.51 -3.32 8.46
C HIS A 30 5.70 -2.76 9.86
N GLU A 31 6.76 -1.97 9.97
CA GLU A 31 7.11 -1.15 11.12
C GLU A 31 8.13 -1.69 12.13
N GLU A 32 8.96 -2.68 11.79
CA GLU A 32 10.34 -2.55 12.28
C GLU A 32 10.93 -1.35 11.54
N MET A 33 10.79 -0.16 12.15
CA MET A 33 11.07 1.13 11.53
C MET A 33 12.53 1.17 11.11
N LEU A 34 12.81 0.87 9.83
CA LEU A 34 14.10 1.19 9.25
C LEU A 34 14.30 2.69 9.39
N ASP A 35 15.32 3.07 10.14
CA ASP A 35 15.82 4.42 10.20
C ASP A 35 17.14 4.51 9.42
N ASN A 36 17.74 5.69 9.39
CA ASN A 36 18.99 5.91 8.67
C ASN A 36 20.22 5.25 9.33
N THR A 37 20.05 4.48 10.41
CA THR A 37 21.16 3.77 11.09
C THR A 37 21.32 2.34 10.59
N ALA A 38 20.32 1.81 9.88
CA ALA A 38 20.37 0.47 9.30
C ALA A 38 21.41 0.37 8.17
N ASP A 39 21.99 -0.83 8.02
CA ASP A 39 22.95 -1.10 6.94
C ASP A 39 22.28 -0.99 5.56
N ALA A 40 22.97 -0.34 4.61
CA ALA A 40 22.42 -0.05 3.29
C ALA A 40 22.02 -1.31 2.50
N ALA A 41 22.75 -2.42 2.68
CA ALA A 41 22.41 -3.69 2.03
C ALA A 41 21.11 -4.28 2.60
N ILE A 42 20.89 -4.14 3.92
CA ILE A 42 19.65 -4.57 4.56
C ILE A 42 18.47 -3.73 4.05
N VAL A 43 18.64 -2.40 3.96
CA VAL A 43 17.59 -1.52 3.44
C VAL A 43 17.24 -1.84 1.98
N GLN A 44 18.24 -2.14 1.16
CA GLN A 44 18.04 -2.57 -0.23
C GLN A 44 17.17 -3.84 -0.32
N GLU A 45 17.57 -4.90 0.37
CA GLU A 45 16.83 -6.18 0.32
C GLU A 45 15.40 -6.01 0.83
N ARG A 46 15.21 -5.19 1.86
CA ARG A 46 13.88 -4.85 2.38
C ARG A 46 13.04 -4.07 1.38
N PHE A 47 13.62 -3.12 0.65
CA PHE A 47 12.94 -2.41 -0.42
C PHE A 47 12.42 -3.38 -1.48
N PHE A 48 13.26 -4.30 -1.96
CA PHE A 48 12.86 -5.26 -2.97
C PHE A 48 11.82 -6.25 -2.45
N ALA A 49 11.91 -6.68 -1.19
CA ALA A 49 10.89 -7.49 -0.56
C ALA A 49 9.53 -6.78 -0.52
N MET A 50 9.49 -5.50 -0.12
CA MET A 50 8.25 -4.70 -0.11
C MET A 50 7.65 -4.56 -1.51
N TRP A 51 8.46 -4.23 -2.51
CA TRP A 51 7.99 -4.13 -3.90
C TRP A 51 7.46 -5.46 -4.43
N ASN A 52 8.19 -6.56 -4.19
CA ASN A 52 7.78 -7.89 -4.64
C ASN A 52 6.47 -8.35 -3.96
N ALA A 53 6.32 -8.10 -2.66
CA ALA A 53 5.09 -8.39 -1.94
C ALA A 53 3.91 -7.56 -2.49
N PHE A 54 4.15 -6.28 -2.79
CA PHE A 54 3.15 -5.39 -3.36
C PHE A 54 2.66 -5.85 -4.74
N VAL A 55 3.57 -6.20 -5.64
CA VAL A 55 3.24 -6.69 -6.98
C VAL A 55 2.56 -8.06 -6.93
N LYS A 56 3.01 -8.98 -6.06
CA LYS A 56 2.39 -10.31 -5.91
C LYS A 56 0.95 -10.27 -5.40
N LYS A 57 0.61 -9.31 -4.53
CA LYS A 57 -0.74 -9.18 -3.95
C LYS A 57 -1.78 -8.66 -4.95
N LYS A 58 -1.36 -8.22 -6.13
CA LYS A 58 -2.19 -7.66 -7.21
C LYS A 58 -1.86 -8.43 -8.49
N TRP A 59 -2.42 -9.62 -8.62
CA TRP A 59 -2.03 -10.68 -9.57
C TRP A 59 -2.20 -10.35 -11.07
N ASP A 60 -2.70 -9.17 -11.46
CA ASP A 60 -2.93 -8.83 -12.88
C ASP A 60 -2.26 -7.50 -13.26
N PHE A 61 -1.00 -7.33 -12.85
CA PHE A 61 -0.19 -6.21 -13.30
C PHE A 61 0.39 -6.51 -14.68
N GLY A 62 -0.21 -5.96 -15.73
CA GLY A 62 0.46 -5.83 -17.03
C GLY A 62 1.51 -4.71 -17.00
N ASP A 63 2.33 -4.64 -18.04
CA ASP A 63 3.27 -3.52 -18.23
C ASP A 63 2.54 -2.16 -18.23
N ASP A 64 1.28 -2.14 -18.68
CA ASP A 64 0.39 -0.97 -18.70
C ASP A 64 -0.02 -0.47 -17.31
N ASP A 65 0.04 -1.34 -16.29
CA ASP A 65 -0.41 -1.04 -14.94
C ASP A 65 0.74 -0.59 -14.02
N ILE A 66 1.99 -0.69 -14.48
CA ILE A 66 3.19 -0.24 -13.75
C ILE A 66 3.10 1.23 -13.30
N PRO A 67 2.60 2.19 -14.11
CA PRO A 67 2.42 3.56 -13.66
C PRO A 67 1.48 3.68 -12.45
N TRP A 68 0.36 2.96 -12.46
CA TRP A 68 -0.57 2.94 -11.33
C TRP A 68 0.04 2.25 -10.11
N ALA A 69 0.75 1.13 -10.31
CA ALA A 69 1.48 0.43 -9.26
C ALA A 69 2.45 1.36 -8.54
N CYS A 70 3.21 2.16 -9.31
CA CYS A 70 4.17 3.11 -8.75
C CYS A 70 3.51 4.20 -7.91
N GLU A 71 2.38 4.74 -8.38
CA GLU A 71 1.62 5.74 -7.62
C GLU A 71 1.09 5.17 -6.31
N GLU A 72 0.49 3.99 -6.37
CA GLU A 72 -0.16 3.38 -5.22
C GLU A 72 0.87 2.91 -4.18
N PHE A 73 1.99 2.32 -4.64
CA PHE A 73 3.13 2.00 -3.77
C PHE A 73 3.70 3.26 -3.10
N SER A 74 3.83 4.37 -3.84
CA SER A 74 4.30 5.64 -3.29
C SER A 74 3.41 6.16 -2.16
N LYS A 75 2.09 6.06 -2.32
CA LYS A 75 1.12 6.49 -1.30
C LYS A 75 1.20 5.62 -0.04
N VAL A 76 1.22 4.30 -0.20
CA VAL A 76 1.24 3.34 0.91
C VAL A 76 2.53 3.49 1.73
N HIS A 77 3.68 3.62 1.06
CA HIS A 77 4.99 3.63 1.71
C HIS A 77 5.56 5.04 1.97
N LYS A 78 4.77 6.11 1.76
CA LYS A 78 5.23 7.52 1.92
C LYS A 78 5.91 7.78 3.27
N LYS A 79 5.36 7.26 4.37
CA LYS A 79 5.92 7.44 5.72
C LYS A 79 7.28 6.76 5.88
N ALA A 80 7.46 5.59 5.27
CA ALA A 80 8.72 4.85 5.32
C ALA A 80 9.82 5.60 4.55
N PHE A 81 9.49 6.19 3.40
CA PHE A 81 10.44 6.99 2.61
C PHE A 81 10.91 8.27 3.32
N HIS A 82 10.07 8.91 4.13
CA HIS A 82 10.51 10.06 4.94
C HIS A 82 11.42 9.67 6.10
N ARG A 83 11.18 8.48 6.68
CA ARG A 83 11.94 7.99 7.84
C ARG A 83 13.32 7.45 7.43
N CYS A 84 13.41 6.82 6.26
CA CYS A 84 14.63 6.21 5.76
C CYS A 84 15.01 6.77 4.38
N SER A 85 16.05 7.60 4.32
CA SER A 85 16.53 8.20 3.07
C SER A 85 17.09 7.17 2.10
N GLU A 86 17.68 6.09 2.63
CA GLU A 86 18.22 4.98 1.84
C GLU A 86 17.08 4.21 1.15
N LEU A 87 15.95 4.02 1.84
CA LEU A 87 14.76 3.41 1.24
C LEU A 87 14.19 4.27 0.12
N TYR A 88 14.14 5.59 0.31
CA TYR A 88 13.73 6.52 -0.73
C TYR A 88 14.71 6.56 -1.91
N PHE A 89 16.00 6.34 -1.67
CA PHE A 89 17.00 6.20 -2.73
C PHE A 89 16.73 4.96 -3.60
N TRP A 90 16.44 3.81 -2.99
CA TRP A 90 16.09 2.59 -3.73
C TRP A 90 14.78 2.73 -4.52
N TRP A 91 13.80 3.43 -3.95
CA TRP A 91 12.58 3.82 -4.67
C TRP A 91 12.88 4.62 -5.93
N LYS A 92 13.66 5.70 -5.83
CA LYS A 92 14.05 6.50 -7.02
C LYS A 92 14.82 5.67 -8.04
N THR A 93 15.71 4.79 -7.59
CA THR A 93 16.48 3.88 -8.45
C THR A 93 15.54 2.96 -9.24
N LEU A 94 14.50 2.41 -8.60
CA LEU A 94 13.47 1.64 -9.29
C LEU A 94 12.74 2.48 -10.35
N MET A 95 12.29 3.69 -10.00
CA MET A 95 11.58 4.57 -10.95
C MET A 95 12.43 4.90 -12.18
N VAL A 96 13.72 5.21 -12.00
CA VAL A 96 14.65 5.46 -13.11
C VAL A 96 14.82 4.23 -14.00
N LYS A 97 14.91 3.03 -13.40
CA LYS A 97 14.95 1.78 -14.18
C LYS A 97 13.69 1.59 -15.02
N LEU A 98 12.51 1.76 -14.42
CA LEU A 98 11.23 1.62 -15.13
C LEU A 98 11.09 2.65 -16.26
N LEU A 99 11.54 3.88 -16.03
CA LEU A 99 11.60 4.92 -17.07
C LEU A 99 12.53 4.51 -18.23
N ASN A 100 13.70 3.95 -17.93
CA ASN A 100 14.64 3.48 -18.96
C ASN A 100 14.10 2.31 -19.79
N TYR A 101 13.25 1.47 -19.20
CA TYR A 101 12.57 0.39 -19.91
C TYR A 101 11.33 0.86 -20.69
N GLY A 102 10.93 2.12 -20.56
CA GLY A 102 9.71 2.65 -21.19
C GLY A 102 8.42 2.22 -20.50
N LEU A 103 8.51 1.62 -19.31
CA LEU A 103 7.37 1.15 -18.49
C LEU A 103 6.77 2.26 -17.62
N LEU A 104 7.44 3.41 -17.56
CA LEU A 104 7.03 4.55 -16.75
C LEU A 104 7.23 5.85 -17.54
N SER A 105 6.32 6.80 -17.40
CA SER A 105 6.47 8.13 -17.97
C SER A 105 7.14 9.10 -16.97
N PRO A 106 7.84 10.15 -17.46
CA PRO A 106 8.38 11.21 -16.61
C PRO A 106 7.32 11.90 -15.74
N ASP A 107 6.10 12.03 -16.27
CA ASP A 107 4.96 12.62 -15.56
C ASP A 107 4.55 11.76 -14.35
N THR A 108 4.43 10.45 -14.52
CA THR A 108 4.12 9.55 -13.40
C THR A 108 5.23 9.58 -12.34
N MET A 109 6.50 9.61 -12.76
CA MET A 109 7.64 9.75 -11.83
C MET A 109 7.54 11.04 -11.00
N THR A 110 7.23 12.15 -11.66
CA THR A 110 7.08 13.45 -11.01
C THR A 110 5.90 13.44 -10.03
N LYS A 111 4.78 12.84 -10.42
CA LYS A 111 3.59 12.69 -9.58
C LYS A 111 3.87 11.85 -8.33
N CYS A 112 4.54 10.72 -8.46
CA CYS A 112 4.94 9.88 -7.32
C CYS A 112 5.83 10.64 -6.34
N ASN A 113 6.83 11.38 -6.86
CA ASN A 113 7.71 12.19 -6.02
C ASN A 113 6.95 13.32 -5.30
N ALA A 114 5.97 13.94 -5.97
CA ALA A 114 5.09 14.93 -5.35
C ALA A 114 4.23 14.31 -4.24
N MET A 115 3.63 13.14 -4.46
CA MET A 115 2.83 12.43 -3.44
C MET A 115 3.65 12.09 -2.18
N ILE A 116 4.94 11.79 -2.36
CA ILE A 116 5.85 11.57 -1.23
C ILE A 116 6.10 12.91 -0.53
N GLN A 117 6.38 14.01 -1.25
CA GLN A 117 6.67 15.31 -0.63
C GLN A 117 5.46 15.98 0.05
N ASP A 118 4.24 15.75 -0.45
CA ASP A 118 2.99 16.36 0.03
C ASP A 118 2.51 15.81 1.40
N GLY A 119 3.27 14.91 2.01
CA GLY A 119 2.96 14.27 3.29
C GLY A 119 3.06 15.18 4.54
N MET A 120 3.10 16.50 4.39
CA MET A 120 3.21 17.45 5.51
C MET A 120 1.98 18.36 5.71
N ASP A 121 0.85 18.09 5.07
CA ASP A 121 -0.38 18.87 5.23
C ASP A 121 -1.65 17.99 5.26
N ASP A 122 -1.83 17.18 6.30
CA ASP A 122 -3.19 16.75 6.66
C ASP A 122 -3.86 17.89 7.46
N PRO A 123 -4.92 18.56 6.97
CA PRO A 123 -5.71 19.45 7.80
C PRO A 123 -6.41 18.63 8.88
N VAL A 124 -5.99 18.84 10.12
CA VAL A 124 -6.69 18.41 11.33
C VAL A 124 -8.17 18.82 11.22
N ASN A 125 -9.02 17.86 10.88
CA ASN A 125 -10.47 18.01 10.98
C ASN A 125 -10.87 17.94 12.46
N ILE A 126 -10.64 19.04 13.19
CA ILE A 126 -11.41 19.29 14.41
C ILE A 126 -12.81 19.64 13.92
N SER A 127 -13.66 18.63 13.80
CA SER A 127 -15.10 18.80 13.86
C SER A 127 -15.43 19.37 15.25
N SER A 128 -15.32 20.70 15.38
CA SER A 128 -15.89 21.42 16.50
C SER A 128 -17.39 21.30 16.31
N SER A 129 -17.96 20.32 17.01
CA SER A 129 -19.39 20.11 17.10
C SER A 129 -20.03 21.40 17.61
N ASN A 130 -20.80 22.07 16.75
CA ASN A 130 -21.73 23.10 17.16
C ASN A 130 -22.78 22.46 18.07
N SER A 131 -22.67 22.66 19.39
CA SER A 131 -23.81 22.60 20.29
C SER A 131 -24.20 24.03 20.62
N ILE A 132 -25.12 24.57 19.82
CA ILE A 132 -25.82 25.81 20.13
C ILE A 132 -26.98 25.42 21.04
N ASP A 133 -26.76 25.51 22.35
CA ASP A 133 -27.87 25.56 23.30
C ASP A 133 -28.50 26.96 23.20
N LYS A 134 -29.74 26.98 22.73
CA LYS A 134 -30.60 28.17 22.77
C LYS A 134 -31.40 28.15 24.08
N ASP A 135 -31.67 29.37 24.55
CA ASP A 135 -32.78 29.78 25.41
C ASP A 135 -32.69 29.53 26.93
N VAL A 136 -32.39 30.61 27.65
CA VAL A 136 -33.29 31.13 28.70
C VAL A 136 -33.30 32.65 28.58
N GLY A 137 -34.45 33.21 28.20
CA GLY A 137 -34.73 34.64 28.34
C GLY A 137 -34.90 35.02 29.81
N ASP A 138 -34.47 36.23 30.15
CA ASP A 138 -35.06 36.97 31.26
C ASP A 138 -35.07 38.46 30.96
N ASP A 139 -36.19 39.04 31.35
CA ASP A 139 -36.78 40.30 30.93
C ASP A 139 -36.20 41.50 31.70
N GLY A 140 -36.13 42.63 31.01
CA GLY A 140 -36.44 43.93 31.62
C GLY A 140 -35.43 44.55 32.60
N SER A 141 -34.78 45.63 32.16
CA SER A 141 -35.17 46.98 32.63
C SER A 141 -34.22 48.08 32.16
N ASN A 142 -34.82 49.05 31.45
CA ASN A 142 -34.30 50.37 31.11
C ASN A 142 -33.95 51.20 32.36
N SER A 143 -32.88 52.00 32.32
CA SER A 143 -32.79 53.41 32.78
C SER A 143 -31.33 53.88 32.69
N LYS A 144 -30.96 54.74 31.73
CA LYS A 144 -30.97 56.21 31.78
C LYS A 144 -29.59 56.81 32.07
N VAL A 145 -29.09 57.41 31.00
CA VAL A 145 -28.08 58.46 30.85
C VAL A 145 -27.96 59.39 32.06
N MET A 146 -26.73 59.62 32.51
CA MET A 146 -26.26 60.90 33.04
C MET A 146 -24.75 61.02 32.87
#